data_AF-A0A3P0NH72-F1
#
_entry.id   AF-A0A3P0NH72-F1
#
_cell.length_a   1.000
_cell.length_b   1.000
_cell.length_c   1.000
_cell.angle_alpha   90.00
_cell.angle_beta   90.00
_cell.angle_gamma   90.00
#
_symmetry.space_group_name_H-M   'P 1'
#
loop_
_entity.id
_entity.type
_entity.pdbx_description
1 polymer ?
#
loop_
_entity_poly.entity_id
_entity_poly.type
_entity_poly.pdbx_seq_one_letter_code
_entity_poly.pdbx_strand_id
1 'polypeptide(L)'
;MALDLHLAGFLESFAGSGAKPLPQSTPEEARVLMQHLARAVRAPDAVVAMHSVEDLTVPGATGSLRARLYRPTRERHLPTVVYLHGGGFVIGDLDTHDNICRELARGANAVVVSVDYRLAPEHPYPAAADDAIAATKWVIANAGELGGNDVVAVAGDSAGGNLAAVVTQQLHVEGISLSAQFLIYPAVAQDRSGFPSFKENGEGYLLDLETIAWFDRHYVLDDTDREDARLAPILAKDFAGLPPAVIVTAEFDPLRDEGEAYGRLLHASGVKVETIRCDGMLHGFFDMGAISPGAQASIEKGLAIFRKVLGSAQHH
;
A
#
# COMPACT_ATOMS: atom_id res chain seq x y z
N MET A 1 -3.85 -10.76 20.93
CA MET A 1 -2.68 -11.54 21.37
C MET A 1 -1.64 -10.57 21.92
N ALA A 2 -0.42 -11.01 22.26
CA ALA A 2 0.66 -10.07 22.54
C ALA A 2 1.30 -9.61 21.20
N LEU A 3 1.94 -8.44 21.20
CA LEU A 3 2.77 -8.00 20.09
C LEU A 3 3.87 -9.04 19.81
N ASP A 4 4.21 -9.26 18.54
CA ASP A 4 5.32 -10.13 18.15
C ASP A 4 6.62 -9.67 18.84
N LEU A 5 7.37 -10.63 19.39
CA LEU A 5 8.53 -10.34 20.23
C LEU A 5 9.65 -9.61 19.47
N HIS A 6 9.82 -9.86 18.16
CA HIS A 6 10.84 -9.19 17.36
C HIS A 6 10.42 -7.75 17.05
N LEU A 7 9.13 -7.54 16.76
CA LEU A 7 8.58 -6.22 16.55
C LEU A 7 8.59 -5.39 17.84
N ALA A 8 8.36 -6.02 18.99
CA ALA A 8 8.53 -5.37 20.30
C ALA A 8 9.98 -4.91 20.50
N GLY A 9 10.97 -5.78 20.25
CA GLY A 9 12.39 -5.42 20.33
C GLY A 9 12.81 -4.33 19.32
N PHE A 10 12.20 -4.32 18.13
CA PHE A 10 12.38 -3.25 17.16
C PHE A 10 11.86 -1.91 17.70
N LEU A 11 10.66 -1.87 18.28
CA LEU A 11 10.10 -0.65 18.89
C LEU A 11 10.99 -0.12 20.01
N GLU A 12 11.50 -0.98 20.89
CA GLU A 12 12.42 -0.60 21.96
C GLU A 12 13.72 -0.01 21.39
N SER A 13 14.29 -0.63 20.36
CA SER A 13 15.50 -0.14 19.69
C SER A 13 15.27 1.19 19.00
N PHE A 14 14.13 1.35 18.35
CA PHE A 14 13.74 2.59 17.67
C PHE A 14 13.54 3.73 18.67
N ALA A 15 12.82 3.49 19.77
CA ALA A 15 12.65 4.47 20.85
C ALA A 15 13.99 4.87 21.48
N GLY A 16 14.93 3.92 21.61
CA GLY A 16 16.28 4.17 22.12
C GLY A 16 17.24 4.90 21.16
N SER A 17 16.89 5.04 19.88
CA SER A 17 17.75 5.63 18.86
C SER A 17 17.94 7.16 18.99
N GLY A 18 17.03 7.83 19.70
CA GLY A 18 16.98 9.29 19.78
C GLY A 18 16.55 9.96 18.46
N ALA A 19 16.02 9.19 17.50
CA ALA A 19 15.45 9.75 16.27
C ALA A 19 14.34 10.74 16.60
N LYS A 20 14.32 11.85 15.85
CA LYS A 20 13.29 12.88 15.98
C LYS A 20 11.94 12.29 15.59
N PRO A 21 10.88 12.42 16.41
CA PRO A 21 9.54 11.99 16.03
C PRO A 21 9.07 12.68 14.74
N LEU A 22 8.29 11.97 13.92
CA LEU A 22 7.76 12.52 12.66
C LEU A 22 6.96 13.81 12.87
N PRO A 23 6.09 13.93 13.90
CA PRO A 23 5.36 15.18 14.15
C PRO A 23 6.22 16.42 14.37
N GLN A 24 7.49 16.23 14.74
CA GLN A 24 8.46 17.29 15.00
C GLN A 24 9.41 17.51 13.80
N SER A 25 9.40 16.63 12.80
CA SER A 25 10.31 16.63 11.66
C SER A 25 9.77 17.44 10.49
N THR A 26 10.66 17.96 9.63
CA THR A 26 10.25 18.42 8.29
C THR A 26 9.97 17.21 7.37
N PRO A 27 9.21 17.37 6.26
CA PRO A 27 9.04 16.32 5.26
C PRO A 27 10.38 15.74 4.76
N GLU A 28 11.38 16.58 4.51
CA GLU A 28 12.71 16.15 4.06
C GLU A 28 13.43 15.30 5.13
N GLU A 29 13.41 15.73 6.39
CA GLU A 29 13.98 14.96 7.51
C GLU A 29 13.28 13.59 7.62
N ALA A 30 11.96 13.56 7.49
CA ALA A 30 11.16 12.35 7.56
C ALA A 30 11.45 11.38 6.38
N ARG A 31 11.60 11.90 5.15
CA ARG A 31 11.99 11.11 3.97
C ARG A 31 13.36 10.47 4.16
N VAL A 32 14.33 11.25 4.67
CA VAL A 32 15.67 10.75 4.98
C VAL A 32 15.61 9.67 6.07
N LEU A 33 14.83 9.86 7.13
CA LEU A 33 14.66 8.87 8.19
C LEU A 33 14.09 7.55 7.63
N MET A 34 13.04 7.60 6.81
CA MET A 34 12.45 6.40 6.21
C MET A 34 13.44 5.65 5.32
N GLN A 35 14.22 6.37 4.52
CA GLN A 35 15.32 5.80 3.73
C GLN A 35 16.36 5.07 4.59
N HIS A 36 16.75 5.66 5.72
CA HIS A 36 17.68 5.02 6.63
C HIS A 36 17.09 3.76 7.28
N LEU A 37 15.83 3.82 7.74
CA LEU A 37 15.16 2.67 8.34
C LEU A 37 14.98 1.53 7.34
N ALA A 38 14.51 1.82 6.12
CA ALA A 38 14.35 0.84 5.05
C ALA A 38 15.67 0.13 4.70
N ARG A 39 16.80 0.86 4.72
CA ARG A 39 18.13 0.27 4.50
C ARG A 39 18.59 -0.56 5.70
N ALA A 40 18.30 -0.12 6.92
CA ALA A 40 18.73 -0.80 8.15
C ALA A 40 18.03 -2.16 8.33
N VAL A 41 16.77 -2.28 7.93
CA VAL A 41 16.00 -3.54 8.03
C VAL A 41 16.24 -4.50 6.87
N ARG A 42 17.01 -4.09 5.84
CA ARG A 42 17.32 -4.91 4.65
C ARG A 42 18.80 -5.26 4.58
N ALA A 43 19.16 -6.38 5.18
CA ALA A 43 20.46 -6.98 4.93
C ALA A 43 20.56 -7.39 3.43
N PRO A 44 21.74 -7.28 2.77
CA PRO A 44 21.86 -7.58 1.33
C PRO A 44 21.41 -8.98 0.93
N ASP A 45 21.53 -9.94 1.84
CA ASP A 45 21.08 -11.33 1.70
C ASP A 45 19.56 -11.51 1.87
N ALA A 46 18.87 -10.52 2.44
CA ALA A 46 17.41 -10.49 2.56
C ALA A 46 16.71 -9.88 1.33
N VAL A 47 17.46 -9.32 0.36
CA VAL A 47 16.87 -8.78 -0.86
C VAL A 47 16.38 -9.92 -1.75
N VAL A 48 15.08 -9.94 -2.04
CA VAL A 48 14.47 -10.99 -2.84
C VAL A 48 14.99 -10.95 -4.29
N ALA A 49 15.54 -12.09 -4.74
CA ALA A 49 16.09 -12.23 -6.08
C ALA A 49 15.01 -12.09 -7.16
N MET A 50 15.30 -11.31 -8.20
CA MET A 50 14.43 -11.07 -9.35
C MET A 50 15.15 -11.49 -10.64
N HIS A 51 14.39 -11.81 -11.68
CA HIS A 51 14.95 -11.98 -13.02
C HIS A 51 15.47 -10.65 -13.58
N SER A 52 14.66 -9.59 -13.48
CA SER A 52 15.08 -8.23 -13.81
C SER A 52 14.39 -7.19 -12.91
N VAL A 53 15.08 -6.08 -12.69
CA VAL A 53 14.58 -4.87 -12.04
C VAL A 53 15.05 -3.69 -12.89
N GLU A 54 14.11 -2.94 -13.44
CA GLU A 54 14.37 -1.92 -14.44
C GLU A 54 13.64 -0.63 -14.07
N ASP A 55 14.36 0.49 -14.01
CA ASP A 55 13.74 1.80 -13.89
C ASP A 55 13.15 2.20 -15.26
N LEU A 56 11.94 2.77 -15.24
CA LEU A 56 11.26 3.33 -16.40
C LEU A 56 10.52 4.62 -16.04
N THR A 57 9.84 5.20 -17.03
CA THR A 57 8.91 6.31 -16.83
C THR A 57 7.50 5.91 -17.25
N VAL A 58 6.52 6.39 -16.50
CA VAL A 58 5.08 6.24 -16.79
C VAL A 58 4.43 7.62 -16.81
N PRO A 59 3.32 7.82 -17.52
CA PRO A 59 2.59 9.07 -17.45
C PRO A 59 1.92 9.23 -16.07
N GLY A 60 2.11 10.39 -15.45
CA GLY A 60 1.30 10.87 -14.34
C GLY A 60 0.21 11.82 -14.85
N ALA A 61 -0.54 12.42 -13.93
CA ALA A 61 -1.55 13.40 -14.29
C ALA A 61 -0.94 14.68 -14.84
N THR A 62 0.25 15.06 -14.35
CA THR A 62 1.02 16.18 -14.89
C THR A 62 2.45 15.74 -15.20
N GLY A 63 2.69 15.31 -16.44
CA GLY A 63 4.03 14.93 -16.92
C GLY A 63 4.38 13.47 -16.64
N SER A 64 5.68 13.15 -16.70
CA SER A 64 6.19 11.79 -16.50
C SER A 64 6.58 11.56 -15.04
N LEU A 65 6.22 10.39 -14.52
CA LEU A 65 6.65 9.87 -13.22
C LEU A 65 7.76 8.84 -13.41
N ARG A 66 8.61 8.68 -12.39
CA ARG A 66 9.48 7.52 -12.31
C ARG A 66 8.66 6.30 -11.92
N ALA A 67 9.08 5.14 -12.40
CA ALA A 67 8.54 3.86 -11.99
C ALA A 67 9.64 2.81 -12.03
N ARG A 68 9.41 1.68 -11.35
CA ARG A 68 10.31 0.53 -11.38
C ARG A 68 9.53 -0.73 -11.69
N LEU A 69 10.05 -1.48 -12.65
CA LEU A 69 9.48 -2.72 -13.16
C LEU A 69 10.25 -3.91 -12.61
N TYR A 70 9.52 -4.81 -11.95
CA TYR A 70 10.06 -6.03 -11.37
C TYR A 70 9.52 -7.24 -12.13
N ARG A 71 10.42 -8.10 -12.56
CA ARG A 71 10.07 -9.39 -13.17
C ARG A 71 10.62 -10.52 -12.31
N PRO A 72 9.77 -11.39 -11.74
CA PRO A 72 10.22 -12.46 -10.86
C PRO A 72 10.93 -13.58 -11.63
N THR A 73 10.54 -13.80 -12.89
CA THR A 73 11.05 -14.88 -13.75
C THR A 73 11.26 -14.41 -15.20
N ARG A 74 11.82 -15.27 -16.05
CA ARG A 74 11.91 -15.06 -17.51
C ARG A 74 10.57 -15.29 -18.23
N GLU A 75 9.57 -15.82 -17.53
CA GLU A 75 8.27 -16.10 -18.12
C GLU A 75 7.58 -14.81 -18.55
N ARG A 76 6.80 -14.91 -19.61
CA ARG A 76 5.98 -13.82 -20.15
C ARG A 76 4.52 -14.16 -19.92
N HIS A 77 3.66 -13.15 -20.02
CA HIS A 77 2.21 -13.28 -19.86
C HIS A 77 1.81 -13.63 -18.43
N LEU A 78 2.54 -13.11 -17.44
CA LEU A 78 2.14 -13.12 -16.04
C LEU A 78 1.06 -12.04 -15.78
N PRO A 79 0.30 -12.10 -14.68
CA PRO A 79 -0.46 -10.95 -14.22
C PRO A 79 0.44 -9.73 -14.02
N THR A 80 -0.10 -8.52 -14.17
CA THR A 80 0.58 -7.27 -13.84
C THR A 80 -0.05 -6.62 -12.63
N VAL A 81 0.77 -6.18 -11.69
CA VAL A 81 0.32 -5.46 -10.48
C VAL A 81 0.95 -4.08 -10.46
N VAL A 82 0.12 -3.04 -10.46
CA VAL A 82 0.57 -1.68 -10.15
C VAL A 82 0.73 -1.57 -8.64
N TYR A 83 1.91 -1.19 -8.16
CA TYR A 83 2.18 -0.99 -6.75
C TYR A 83 2.28 0.51 -6.42
N LEU A 84 1.55 0.92 -5.39
CA LEU A 84 1.50 2.28 -4.88
C LEU A 84 2.04 2.24 -3.45
N HIS A 85 3.16 2.92 -3.21
CA HIS A 85 3.86 2.83 -1.93
C HIS A 85 3.14 3.58 -0.81
N GLY A 86 3.33 3.14 0.44
CA GLY A 86 2.89 3.84 1.64
C GLY A 86 3.79 5.02 2.02
N GLY A 87 3.50 5.62 3.17
CA GLY A 87 4.22 6.80 3.68
C GLY A 87 3.35 8.06 3.82
N GLY A 88 2.05 7.89 4.08
CA GLY A 88 1.15 9.00 4.38
C GLY A 88 1.11 10.10 3.32
N PHE A 89 1.36 9.74 2.05
CA PHE A 89 1.45 10.64 0.90
C PHE A 89 2.58 11.69 0.96
N VAL A 90 3.46 11.62 1.97
CA VAL A 90 4.50 12.63 2.25
C VAL A 90 5.90 12.04 2.17
N ILE A 91 6.04 10.77 2.57
CA ILE A 91 7.30 10.02 2.57
C ILE A 91 7.16 8.75 1.74
N GLY A 92 8.27 8.02 1.59
CA GLY A 92 8.33 6.84 0.74
C GLY A 92 8.71 7.18 -0.70
N ASP A 93 9.14 6.16 -1.42
CA ASP A 93 9.57 6.19 -2.83
C ASP A 93 9.83 4.74 -3.29
N LEU A 94 10.34 4.60 -4.53
CA LEU A 94 10.71 3.31 -5.12
C LEU A 94 11.72 2.51 -4.28
N ASP A 95 12.68 3.17 -3.63
CA ASP A 95 13.76 2.49 -2.91
C ASP A 95 13.31 2.05 -1.52
N THR A 96 12.52 2.86 -0.82
CA THR A 96 11.92 2.52 0.48
C THR A 96 10.88 1.42 0.39
N HIS A 97 10.42 1.00 -0.80
CA HIS A 97 9.48 -0.11 -0.97
C HIS A 97 9.99 -1.20 -1.92
N ASP A 98 11.29 -1.15 -2.28
CA ASP A 98 11.89 -2.07 -3.23
C ASP A 98 11.70 -3.54 -2.83
N ASN A 99 11.90 -3.87 -1.55
CA ASN A 99 11.78 -5.27 -1.11
C ASN A 99 10.33 -5.74 -1.02
N ILE A 100 9.37 -4.88 -0.64
CA ILE A 100 7.94 -5.20 -0.73
C ILE A 100 7.55 -5.52 -2.17
N CYS A 101 8.01 -4.73 -3.15
CA CYS A 101 7.70 -4.97 -4.56
C CYS A 101 8.28 -6.30 -5.06
N ARG A 102 9.48 -6.68 -4.59
CA ARG A 102 10.09 -7.98 -4.92
C ARG A 102 9.37 -9.16 -4.26
N GLU A 103 9.00 -9.02 -2.98
CA GLU A 103 8.18 -9.98 -2.26
C GLU A 103 6.85 -10.20 -2.98
N LEU A 104 6.18 -9.12 -3.37
CA LEU A 104 4.94 -9.15 -4.13
C LEU A 104 5.13 -9.83 -5.49
N ALA A 105 6.13 -9.43 -6.28
CA ALA A 105 6.41 -10.01 -7.59
C ALA A 105 6.63 -11.52 -7.51
N ARG A 106 7.45 -11.97 -6.54
CA ARG A 106 7.72 -13.39 -6.29
C ARG A 106 6.49 -14.13 -5.78
N GLY A 107 5.86 -13.62 -4.72
CA GLY A 107 4.77 -14.29 -4.01
C GLY A 107 3.49 -14.39 -4.84
N ALA A 108 3.18 -13.35 -5.62
CA ALA A 108 2.05 -13.32 -6.54
C ALA A 108 2.36 -13.99 -7.90
N ASN A 109 3.63 -14.25 -8.20
CA ASN A 109 4.10 -14.64 -9.54
C ASN A 109 3.60 -13.67 -10.62
N ALA A 110 3.87 -12.39 -10.40
CA ALA A 110 3.36 -11.29 -11.21
C ALA A 110 4.47 -10.31 -11.58
N VAL A 111 4.30 -9.65 -12.73
CA VAL A 111 5.05 -8.43 -13.04
C VAL A 111 4.57 -7.32 -12.09
N VAL A 112 5.48 -6.58 -11.49
CA VAL A 112 5.12 -5.44 -10.61
C VAL A 112 5.64 -4.15 -11.22
N VAL A 113 4.79 -3.12 -11.29
CA VAL A 113 5.16 -1.75 -11.66
C VAL A 113 4.95 -0.86 -10.45
N SER A 114 6.03 -0.50 -9.76
CA SER A 114 5.99 0.44 -8.64
C SER A 114 6.07 1.88 -9.16
N VAL A 115 5.18 2.76 -8.68
CA VAL A 115 5.02 4.13 -9.18
C VAL A 115 5.51 5.15 -8.15
N ASP A 116 6.38 6.06 -8.58
CA ASP A 116 6.94 7.17 -7.78
C ASP A 116 6.02 8.41 -7.94
N TYR A 117 4.84 8.35 -7.33
CA TYR A 117 3.81 9.38 -7.46
C TYR A 117 4.20 10.68 -6.71
N ARG A 118 3.62 11.82 -7.10
CA ARG A 118 3.93 13.10 -6.45
C ARG A 118 3.50 13.13 -4.98
N LEU A 119 4.38 13.65 -4.12
CA LEU A 119 4.19 13.70 -2.68
C LEU A 119 3.81 15.09 -2.19
N ALA A 120 3.11 15.11 -1.06
CA ALA A 120 2.84 16.30 -0.28
C ALA A 120 4.04 16.63 0.64
N PRO A 121 4.17 17.89 1.09
CA PRO A 121 3.28 19.04 0.85
C PRO A 121 3.48 19.76 -0.49
N GLU A 122 4.47 19.38 -1.30
CA GLU A 122 4.74 20.03 -2.60
C GLU A 122 3.58 19.83 -3.58
N HIS A 123 2.94 18.67 -3.50
CA HIS A 123 1.78 18.28 -4.28
C HIS A 123 0.73 17.65 -3.35
N PRO A 124 -0.08 18.47 -2.65
CA PRO A 124 -1.12 17.98 -1.76
C PRO A 124 -2.23 17.25 -2.55
N TYR A 125 -3.21 16.72 -1.83
CA TYR A 125 -4.42 16.15 -2.43
C TYR A 125 -5.01 17.09 -3.51
N PRO A 126 -5.40 16.58 -4.70
CA PRO A 126 -5.50 15.18 -5.12
C PRO A 126 -4.32 14.64 -5.95
N ALA A 127 -3.15 15.29 -5.95
CA ALA A 127 -2.09 15.00 -6.92
C ALA A 127 -1.65 13.52 -6.98
N ALA A 128 -1.45 12.88 -5.83
CA ALA A 128 -1.07 11.46 -5.74
C ALA A 128 -2.15 10.53 -6.32
N ALA A 129 -3.44 10.83 -6.09
CA ALA A 129 -4.55 10.05 -6.61
C ALA A 129 -4.64 10.16 -8.13
N ASP A 130 -4.52 11.39 -8.66
CA ASP A 130 -4.55 11.63 -10.11
C ASP A 130 -3.37 10.92 -10.81
N ASP A 131 -2.19 10.95 -10.20
CA ASP A 131 -0.99 10.25 -10.69
C ASP A 131 -1.16 8.73 -10.69
N ALA A 132 -1.69 8.17 -9.60
CA ALA A 132 -1.95 6.73 -9.50
C ALA A 132 -2.94 6.24 -10.57
N ILE A 133 -3.99 7.02 -10.83
CA ILE A 133 -4.98 6.71 -11.88
C ILE A 133 -4.34 6.77 -13.27
N ALA A 134 -3.58 7.82 -13.58
CA ALA A 134 -2.92 7.99 -14.86
C ALA A 134 -1.91 6.87 -15.14
N ALA A 135 -1.06 6.54 -14.15
CA ALA A 135 -0.08 5.48 -14.25
C ALA A 135 -0.75 4.11 -14.43
N THR A 136 -1.83 3.84 -13.69
CA THR A 136 -2.55 2.56 -13.80
C THR A 136 -3.19 2.39 -15.17
N LYS A 137 -3.82 3.43 -15.74
CA LYS A 137 -4.37 3.37 -17.10
C LYS A 137 -3.30 3.04 -18.14
N TRP A 138 -2.11 3.63 -17.99
CA TRP A 138 -1.00 3.33 -18.89
C TRP A 138 -0.51 1.89 -18.72
N VAL A 139 -0.40 1.39 -17.50
CA VAL A 139 -0.01 -0.02 -17.27
C VAL A 139 -1.02 -0.98 -17.89
N ILE A 140 -2.33 -0.72 -17.75
CA ILE A 140 -3.38 -1.51 -18.41
C ILE A 140 -3.16 -1.55 -19.93
N ALA A 141 -2.91 -0.40 -20.55
CA ALA A 141 -2.72 -0.30 -22.00
C ALA A 141 -1.41 -0.95 -22.50
N ASN A 142 -0.41 -1.14 -21.63
CA ASN A 142 0.94 -1.59 -22.00
C ASN A 142 1.35 -2.91 -21.31
N ALA A 143 0.42 -3.63 -20.67
CA ALA A 143 0.73 -4.82 -19.86
C ALA A 143 1.55 -5.87 -20.65
N GLY A 144 1.21 -6.13 -21.91
CA GLY A 144 1.95 -7.06 -22.77
C GLY A 144 3.42 -6.68 -23.02
N GLU A 145 3.69 -5.39 -23.22
CA GLU A 145 5.05 -4.84 -23.40
C GLU A 145 5.86 -4.94 -22.11
N LEU A 146 5.20 -4.73 -20.97
CA LEU A 146 5.76 -4.91 -19.63
C LEU A 146 5.99 -6.40 -19.29
N GLY A 147 5.56 -7.31 -20.14
CA GLY A 147 5.74 -8.76 -20.00
C GLY A 147 4.60 -9.45 -19.27
N GLY A 148 3.54 -8.70 -18.96
CA GLY A 148 2.31 -9.21 -18.41
C GLY A 148 1.30 -9.69 -19.46
N ASN A 149 0.08 -9.95 -18.99
CA ASN A 149 -1.11 -10.28 -19.77
C ASN A 149 -2.27 -9.34 -19.38
N ASP A 150 -3.50 -9.65 -19.81
CA ASP A 150 -4.67 -8.81 -19.57
C ASP A 150 -5.19 -8.85 -18.11
N VAL A 151 -4.59 -9.67 -17.24
CA VAL A 151 -4.89 -9.67 -15.81
C VAL A 151 -4.07 -8.58 -15.12
N VAL A 152 -4.71 -7.44 -14.91
CA VAL A 152 -4.10 -6.25 -14.28
C VAL A 152 -4.76 -5.96 -12.94
N ALA A 153 -3.96 -5.86 -11.90
CA ALA A 153 -4.41 -5.56 -10.54
C ALA A 153 -3.68 -4.34 -9.99
N VAL A 154 -4.19 -3.80 -8.89
CA VAL A 154 -3.55 -2.72 -8.13
C VAL A 154 -3.29 -3.18 -6.70
N ALA A 155 -2.17 -2.76 -6.13
CA ALA A 155 -1.78 -3.06 -4.77
C ALA A 155 -1.14 -1.83 -4.13
N GLY A 156 -1.19 -1.77 -2.81
CA GLY A 156 -0.47 -0.75 -2.06
C GLY A 156 -0.66 -0.90 -0.56
N ASP A 157 0.21 -0.23 0.17
CA ASP A 157 0.25 -0.31 1.63
C ASP A 157 -0.03 1.05 2.27
N SER A 158 -0.78 1.08 3.38
CA SER A 158 -1.12 2.31 4.11
C SER A 158 -1.79 3.36 3.20
N ALA A 159 -1.16 4.52 3.00
CA ALA A 159 -1.54 5.53 2.00
C ALA A 159 -1.56 4.98 0.55
N GLY A 160 -0.63 4.09 0.20
CA GLY A 160 -0.69 3.38 -1.08
C GLY A 160 -1.89 2.44 -1.19
N GLY A 161 -2.32 1.85 -0.07
CA GLY A 161 -3.55 1.06 0.03
C GLY A 161 -4.81 1.92 -0.17
N ASN A 162 -4.79 3.17 0.32
CA ASN A 162 -5.80 4.18 -0.04
C ASN A 162 -5.83 4.41 -1.55
N LEU A 163 -4.67 4.75 -2.16
CA LEU A 163 -4.59 5.03 -3.59
C LEU A 163 -5.05 3.83 -4.44
N ALA A 164 -4.72 2.60 -4.03
CA ALA A 164 -5.17 1.38 -4.70
C ALA A 164 -6.70 1.23 -4.69
N ALA A 165 -7.34 1.53 -3.56
CA ALA A 165 -8.80 1.56 -3.46
C ALA A 165 -9.41 2.68 -4.33
N VAL A 166 -8.81 3.88 -4.30
CA VAL A 166 -9.25 5.02 -5.13
C VAL A 166 -9.17 4.70 -6.61
N VAL A 167 -8.02 4.22 -7.09
CA VAL A 167 -7.82 3.81 -8.50
C VAL A 167 -8.90 2.82 -8.91
N THR A 168 -9.14 1.82 -8.07
CA THR A 168 -10.16 0.79 -8.34
C THR A 168 -11.54 1.40 -8.53
N GLN A 169 -11.96 2.29 -7.62
CA GLN A 169 -13.27 2.95 -7.69
C GLN A 169 -13.37 3.89 -8.91
N GLN A 170 -12.35 4.71 -9.17
CA GLN A 170 -12.38 5.69 -10.26
C GLN A 170 -12.37 5.00 -11.64
N LEU A 171 -11.55 3.97 -11.82
CA LEU A 171 -11.55 3.20 -13.07
C LEU A 171 -12.88 2.49 -13.30
N HIS A 172 -13.50 1.97 -12.23
CA HIS A 172 -14.81 1.33 -12.34
C HIS A 172 -15.89 2.31 -12.84
N VAL A 173 -15.91 3.56 -12.33
CA VAL A 173 -16.81 4.63 -12.82
C VAL A 173 -16.58 4.92 -14.30
N GLU A 174 -15.36 4.79 -14.80
CA GLU A 174 -15.01 4.94 -16.22
C GLU A 174 -15.29 3.69 -17.07
N GLY A 175 -15.81 2.61 -16.47
CA GLY A 175 -16.07 1.34 -17.16
C GLY A 175 -14.82 0.47 -17.38
N ILE A 176 -13.71 0.79 -16.72
CA ILE A 176 -12.46 0.02 -16.75
C ILE A 176 -12.40 -0.86 -15.50
N SER A 177 -12.42 -2.17 -15.68
CA SER A 177 -12.35 -3.12 -14.56
C SER A 177 -10.94 -3.68 -14.40
N LEU A 178 -10.36 -3.52 -13.21
CA LEU A 178 -9.18 -4.27 -12.79
C LEU A 178 -9.57 -5.71 -12.46
N SER A 179 -8.59 -6.61 -12.40
CA SER A 179 -8.80 -8.01 -12.05
C SER A 179 -8.81 -8.28 -10.54
N ALA A 180 -8.09 -7.46 -9.75
CA ALA A 180 -8.05 -7.56 -8.30
C ALA A 180 -7.49 -6.28 -7.65
N GLN A 181 -7.74 -6.12 -6.36
CA GLN A 181 -7.09 -5.11 -5.50
C GLN A 181 -6.46 -5.77 -4.25
N PHE A 182 -5.20 -5.44 -3.94
CA PHE A 182 -4.51 -5.91 -2.73
C PHE A 182 -4.18 -4.73 -1.81
N LEU A 183 -4.94 -4.63 -0.71
CA LEU A 183 -4.91 -3.49 0.18
C LEU A 183 -4.23 -3.90 1.48
N ILE A 184 -3.03 -3.37 1.72
CA ILE A 184 -2.23 -3.69 2.90
C ILE A 184 -2.41 -2.55 3.92
N TYR A 185 -3.02 -2.85 5.06
CA TYR A 185 -3.39 -1.94 6.16
C TYR A 185 -3.86 -0.55 5.67
N PRO A 186 -4.86 -0.48 4.79
CA PRO A 186 -5.12 0.71 3.99
C PRO A 186 -5.72 1.85 4.80
N ALA A 187 -5.28 3.08 4.53
CA ALA A 187 -5.80 4.30 5.17
C ALA A 187 -7.09 4.80 4.48
N VAL A 188 -8.26 4.24 4.82
CA VAL A 188 -9.49 4.39 3.99
C VAL A 188 -10.52 5.38 4.52
N ALA A 189 -10.32 5.93 5.72
CA ALA A 189 -11.22 6.93 6.31
C ALA A 189 -10.48 8.21 6.69
N GLN A 190 -11.24 9.32 6.80
CA GLN A 190 -10.78 10.60 7.35
C GLN A 190 -11.37 10.84 8.75
N ASP A 191 -12.67 10.61 8.94
CA ASP A 191 -13.24 10.50 10.29
C ASP A 191 -12.97 9.10 10.86
N ARG A 192 -12.12 9.07 11.90
CA ARG A 192 -11.69 7.84 12.57
C ARG A 192 -12.22 7.73 14.00
N SER A 193 -13.04 8.69 14.43
CA SER A 193 -13.54 8.77 15.81
C SER A 193 -14.42 7.58 16.21
N GLY A 194 -15.06 6.94 15.23
CA GLY A 194 -15.89 5.76 15.41
C GLY A 194 -15.14 4.43 15.48
N PHE A 195 -13.82 4.39 15.26
CA PHE A 195 -13.04 3.16 15.20
C PHE A 195 -12.30 2.88 16.52
N PRO A 196 -12.64 1.80 17.25
CA PRO A 196 -11.96 1.45 18.51
C PRO A 196 -10.44 1.32 18.37
N SER A 197 -9.95 0.74 17.27
CA SER A 197 -8.51 0.61 17.00
C SER A 197 -7.75 1.92 17.06
N PHE A 198 -8.38 3.03 16.66
CA PHE A 198 -7.77 4.36 16.68
C PHE A 198 -7.41 4.78 18.11
N LYS A 199 -8.23 4.41 19.11
CA LYS A 199 -7.94 4.65 20.53
C LYS A 199 -7.07 3.56 21.14
N GLU A 200 -7.31 2.30 20.80
CA GLU A 200 -6.59 1.14 21.36
C GLU A 200 -5.10 1.13 20.97
N ASN A 201 -4.81 1.52 19.73
CA ASN A 201 -3.49 1.40 19.11
C ASN A 201 -2.89 2.76 18.71
N GLY A 202 -3.51 3.86 19.14
CA GLY A 202 -3.12 5.22 18.73
C GLY A 202 -1.79 5.72 19.33
N GLU A 203 -1.17 4.94 20.23
CA GLU A 203 0.10 5.28 20.89
C GLU A 203 0.96 4.02 21.03
N GLY A 204 2.28 4.15 20.90
CA GLY A 204 3.24 3.10 21.26
C GLY A 204 3.50 2.00 20.21
N TYR A 205 2.78 1.97 19.09
CA TYR A 205 2.89 0.92 18.05
C TYR A 205 3.38 1.44 16.69
N LEU A 206 4.47 2.22 16.69
CA LEU A 206 5.11 2.87 15.53
C LEU A 206 4.28 3.96 14.86
N LEU A 207 3.08 3.64 14.36
CA LEU A 207 2.13 4.63 13.86
C LEU A 207 1.26 5.10 15.02
N ASP A 208 1.30 6.40 15.31
CA ASP A 208 0.51 7.03 16.38
C ASP A 208 -0.39 8.16 15.84
N LEU A 209 -1.28 8.65 16.71
CA LEU A 209 -2.26 9.67 16.34
C LEU A 209 -1.63 11.01 15.95
N GLU A 210 -0.52 11.39 16.59
CA GLU A 210 0.19 12.63 16.26
C GLU A 210 0.83 12.54 14.87
N THR A 211 1.36 11.36 14.52
CA THR A 211 1.95 11.05 13.22
C THR A 211 0.89 11.03 12.13
N ILE A 212 -0.27 10.40 12.37
CA ILE A 212 -1.41 10.45 11.46
C ILE A 212 -1.85 11.90 11.22
N ALA A 213 -2.01 12.69 12.29
CA ALA A 213 -2.37 14.09 12.18
C ALA A 213 -1.30 14.92 11.44
N TRP A 214 -0.02 14.56 11.56
CA TRP A 214 1.07 15.20 10.82
C TRP A 214 0.98 14.91 9.31
N PHE A 215 0.70 13.67 8.91
CA PHE A 215 0.43 13.33 7.51
C PHE A 215 -0.79 14.07 6.97
N ASP A 216 -1.90 14.04 7.71
CA ASP A 216 -3.14 14.70 7.31
C ASP A 216 -2.93 16.21 7.09
N ARG A 217 -2.12 16.90 7.92
CA ARG A 217 -1.81 18.33 7.77
C ARG A 217 -1.00 18.67 6.53
N HIS A 218 -0.13 17.77 6.06
CA HIS A 218 0.65 18.01 4.85
C HIS A 218 -0.14 17.65 3.59
N TYR A 219 -0.97 16.62 3.67
CA TYR A 219 -1.69 16.09 2.51
C TYR A 219 -3.02 16.80 2.22
N VAL A 220 -3.78 17.14 3.26
CA VAL A 220 -5.16 17.66 3.15
C VAL A 220 -5.18 19.16 3.47
N LEU A 221 -5.49 19.98 2.46
CA LEU A 221 -5.62 21.42 2.61
C LEU A 221 -6.95 21.80 3.31
N ASP A 222 -7.00 22.99 3.90
CA ASP A 222 -8.17 23.46 4.67
C ASP A 222 -9.47 23.51 3.85
N ASP A 223 -9.39 23.73 2.54
CA ASP A 223 -10.51 23.81 1.60
C ASP A 223 -10.84 22.46 0.93
N THR A 224 -10.13 21.38 1.29
CA THR A 224 -10.39 20.04 0.75
C THR A 224 -11.72 19.50 1.27
N ASP A 225 -12.56 19.00 0.35
CA ASP A 225 -13.76 18.25 0.71
C ASP A 225 -13.36 16.91 1.36
N ARG A 226 -13.55 16.82 2.67
CA ARG A 226 -13.22 15.63 3.46
C ARG A 226 -14.16 14.45 3.21
N GLU A 227 -15.28 14.69 2.53
CA GLU A 227 -16.24 13.67 2.12
C GLU A 227 -15.96 13.12 0.71
N ASP A 228 -14.93 13.62 0.01
CA ASP A 228 -14.55 13.09 -1.30
C ASP A 228 -14.02 11.65 -1.15
N ALA A 229 -14.63 10.70 -1.87
CA ALA A 229 -14.25 9.29 -1.86
C ALA A 229 -12.83 9.04 -2.39
N ARG A 230 -12.24 9.99 -3.13
CA ARG A 230 -10.83 9.92 -3.53
C ARG A 230 -9.85 10.24 -2.38
N LEU A 231 -10.35 10.82 -1.29
CA LEU A 231 -9.60 11.02 -0.05
C LEU A 231 -9.95 9.93 0.98
N ALA A 232 -11.24 9.63 1.13
CA ALA A 232 -11.77 8.60 2.04
C ALA A 232 -12.58 7.55 1.26
N PRO A 233 -11.94 6.52 0.66
CA PRO A 233 -12.59 5.48 -0.14
C PRO A 233 -13.79 4.80 0.53
N ILE A 234 -13.82 4.77 1.86
CA ILE A 234 -14.93 4.22 2.64
C ILE A 234 -16.27 4.96 2.40
N LEU A 235 -16.21 6.20 1.91
CA LEU A 235 -17.38 7.06 1.63
C LEU A 235 -17.92 6.91 0.20
N ALA A 236 -17.38 5.98 -0.60
CA ALA A 236 -17.90 5.72 -1.92
C ALA A 236 -19.40 5.34 -1.86
N LYS A 237 -20.19 5.87 -2.81
CA LYS A 237 -21.65 5.68 -2.83
C LYS A 237 -22.06 4.28 -3.27
N ASP A 238 -21.21 3.62 -4.04
CA ASP A 238 -21.46 2.28 -4.56
C ASP A 238 -20.14 1.51 -4.65
N PHE A 239 -20.20 0.24 -4.26
CA PHE A 239 -19.09 -0.72 -4.31
C PHE A 239 -19.44 -1.94 -5.19
N ALA A 240 -20.66 -2.01 -5.72
CA ALA A 240 -21.09 -3.11 -6.57
C ALA A 240 -20.25 -3.15 -7.85
N GLY A 241 -19.87 -4.35 -8.27
CA GLY A 241 -19.06 -4.54 -9.49
C GLY A 241 -17.58 -4.19 -9.36
N LEU A 242 -17.11 -3.75 -8.18
CA LEU A 242 -15.68 -3.63 -7.90
C LEU A 242 -14.99 -5.01 -7.94
N PRO A 243 -13.70 -5.06 -8.31
CA PRO A 243 -12.97 -6.31 -8.45
C PRO A 243 -12.73 -6.99 -7.10
N PRO A 244 -12.47 -8.32 -7.11
CA PRO A 244 -12.09 -9.06 -5.91
C PRO A 244 -10.99 -8.37 -5.11
N ALA A 245 -11.12 -8.36 -3.80
CA ALA A 245 -10.21 -7.68 -2.89
C ALA A 245 -9.56 -8.65 -1.91
N VAL A 246 -8.28 -8.44 -1.66
CA VAL A 246 -7.57 -9.01 -0.51
C VAL A 246 -7.15 -7.84 0.38
N ILE A 247 -7.59 -7.86 1.63
CA ILE A 247 -7.31 -6.80 2.61
C ILE A 247 -6.54 -7.43 3.76
N VAL A 248 -5.36 -6.90 4.04
CA VAL A 248 -4.52 -7.31 5.17
C VAL A 248 -4.55 -6.21 6.21
N THR A 249 -4.82 -6.51 7.48
CA THR A 249 -4.75 -5.54 8.59
C THR A 249 -3.80 -6.04 9.66
N ALA A 250 -3.26 -5.13 10.46
CA ALA A 250 -2.42 -5.46 11.61
C ALA A 250 -3.22 -5.35 12.92
N GLU A 251 -3.00 -6.23 13.88
CA GLU A 251 -3.72 -6.21 15.17
C GLU A 251 -3.46 -4.93 15.98
N PHE A 252 -2.20 -4.49 16.00
CA PHE A 252 -1.70 -3.30 16.72
C PHE A 252 -1.50 -2.13 15.76
N ASP A 253 -2.58 -1.73 15.10
CA ASP A 253 -2.60 -0.65 14.12
C ASP A 253 -3.83 0.24 14.35
N PRO A 254 -3.68 1.58 14.43
CA PRO A 254 -4.83 2.48 14.52
C PRO A 254 -5.78 2.36 13.31
N LEU A 255 -5.28 2.00 12.12
CA LEU A 255 -6.05 1.88 10.88
C LEU A 255 -6.75 0.51 10.71
N ARG A 256 -6.58 -0.39 11.68
CA ARG A 256 -7.13 -1.76 11.63
C ARG A 256 -8.64 -1.78 11.34
N ASP A 257 -9.42 -1.06 12.13
CA ASP A 257 -10.88 -1.19 12.06
C ASP A 257 -11.46 -0.50 10.83
N GLU A 258 -10.84 0.55 10.30
CA GLU A 258 -11.26 1.20 9.05
C GLU A 258 -11.01 0.30 7.83
N GLY A 259 -9.84 -0.35 7.76
CA GLY A 259 -9.54 -1.32 6.69
C GLY A 259 -10.51 -2.51 6.71
N GLU A 260 -10.83 -3.03 7.89
CA GLU A 260 -11.83 -4.09 8.03
C GLU A 260 -13.26 -3.64 7.75
N ALA A 261 -13.61 -2.38 8.08
CA ALA A 261 -14.90 -1.80 7.74
C ALA A 261 -15.07 -1.69 6.22
N TYR A 262 -14.03 -1.26 5.51
CA TYR A 262 -14.02 -1.22 4.05
C TYR A 262 -14.23 -2.61 3.44
N GLY A 263 -13.56 -3.65 3.99
CA GLY A 263 -13.80 -5.03 3.59
C GLY A 263 -15.25 -5.50 3.78
N ARG A 264 -15.88 -5.12 4.89
CA ARG A 264 -17.31 -5.41 5.13
C ARG A 264 -18.23 -4.71 4.12
N LEU A 265 -17.94 -3.46 3.75
CA LEU A 265 -18.73 -2.71 2.75
C LEU A 265 -18.63 -3.34 1.36
N LEU A 266 -17.42 -3.70 0.93
CA LEU A 266 -17.20 -4.43 -0.32
C LEU A 266 -17.97 -5.75 -0.33
N HIS A 267 -17.85 -6.54 0.74
CA HIS A 267 -18.55 -7.83 0.85
C HIS A 267 -20.08 -7.67 0.82
N ALA A 268 -20.62 -6.69 1.56
CA ALA A 268 -22.04 -6.39 1.57
C ALA A 268 -22.58 -5.97 0.20
N SER A 269 -21.71 -5.45 -0.68
CA SER A 269 -22.02 -5.05 -2.05
C SER A 269 -21.80 -6.16 -3.08
N GLY A 270 -21.54 -7.39 -2.62
CA GLY A 270 -21.39 -8.57 -3.48
C GLY A 270 -19.98 -8.79 -4.04
N VAL A 271 -18.99 -8.00 -3.61
CA VAL A 271 -17.59 -8.20 -4.00
C VAL A 271 -17.03 -9.43 -3.30
N LYS A 272 -16.19 -10.21 -4.00
CA LYS A 272 -15.41 -11.30 -3.39
C LYS A 272 -14.28 -10.67 -2.57
N VAL A 273 -14.30 -10.85 -1.25
CA VAL A 273 -13.34 -10.21 -0.34
C VAL A 273 -12.73 -11.25 0.60
N GLU A 274 -11.41 -11.19 0.73
CA GLU A 274 -10.66 -11.87 1.78
C GLU A 274 -10.07 -10.82 2.71
N THR A 275 -10.55 -10.73 3.95
CA THR A 275 -10.00 -9.81 4.97
C THR A 275 -9.24 -10.62 6.02
N ILE A 276 -7.96 -10.27 6.21
CA ILE A 276 -7.02 -11.02 7.05
C ILE A 276 -6.46 -10.05 8.09
N ARG A 277 -6.83 -10.24 9.34
CA ARG A 277 -6.11 -9.64 10.46
C ARG A 277 -4.86 -10.47 10.75
N CYS A 278 -3.70 -9.81 10.79
CA CYS A 278 -2.42 -10.38 11.16
C CYS A 278 -2.16 -10.11 12.64
N ASP A 279 -2.38 -11.13 13.46
CA ASP A 279 -2.22 -11.06 14.90
C ASP A 279 -0.76 -10.79 15.29
N GLY A 280 -0.56 -9.99 16.34
CA GLY A 280 0.77 -9.61 16.82
C GLY A 280 1.53 -8.62 15.93
N MET A 281 1.00 -8.23 14.77
CA MET A 281 1.64 -7.29 13.85
C MET A 281 1.26 -5.83 14.14
N LEU A 282 2.17 -4.91 13.79
CA LEU A 282 1.97 -3.45 13.83
C LEU A 282 1.91 -2.84 12.42
N HIS A 283 1.54 -1.57 12.33
CA HIS A 283 1.50 -0.85 11.05
C HIS A 283 2.90 -0.82 10.38
N GLY A 284 2.97 -1.13 9.08
CA GLY A 284 4.25 -1.18 8.35
C GLY A 284 4.99 -2.52 8.42
N PHE A 285 4.42 -3.55 9.07
CA PHE A 285 5.07 -4.87 9.19
C PHE A 285 5.42 -5.53 7.84
N PHE A 286 4.81 -5.09 6.74
CA PHE A 286 4.95 -5.73 5.42
C PHE A 286 6.36 -5.57 4.82
N ASP A 287 7.20 -4.65 5.33
CA ASP A 287 8.63 -4.57 5.00
C ASP A 287 9.54 -5.19 6.08
N MET A 288 8.98 -5.76 7.14
CA MET A 288 9.72 -6.20 8.33
C MET A 288 9.98 -7.71 8.36
N GLY A 289 9.77 -8.42 7.25
CA GLY A 289 9.98 -9.87 7.16
C GLY A 289 11.40 -10.32 7.50
N ALA A 290 12.41 -9.48 7.20
CA ALA A 290 13.80 -9.77 7.51
C ALA A 290 14.12 -9.74 9.02
N ILE A 291 13.35 -9.00 9.81
CA ILE A 291 13.59 -8.83 11.25
C ILE A 291 12.56 -9.58 12.13
N SER A 292 11.42 -9.99 11.56
CA SER A 292 10.38 -10.76 12.26
C SER A 292 9.89 -11.93 11.41
N PRO A 293 10.14 -13.19 11.84
CA PRO A 293 9.53 -14.36 11.21
C PRO A 293 7.99 -14.34 11.22
N GLY A 294 7.38 -13.72 12.24
CA GLY A 294 5.93 -13.54 12.32
C GLY A 294 5.41 -12.58 11.24
N ALA A 295 6.16 -11.51 10.97
CA ALA A 295 5.89 -10.61 9.85
C ALA A 295 6.04 -11.34 8.52
N GLN A 296 7.13 -12.09 8.32
CA GLN A 296 7.34 -12.87 7.09
C GLN A 296 6.21 -13.87 6.82
N ALA A 297 5.79 -14.62 7.85
CA ALA A 297 4.67 -15.55 7.71
C ALA A 297 3.35 -14.85 7.36
N SER A 298 3.11 -13.65 7.91
CA SER A 298 1.94 -12.83 7.61
C SER A 298 1.96 -12.29 6.18
N ILE A 299 3.13 -11.84 5.71
CA ILE A 299 3.36 -11.41 4.32
C ILE A 299 3.07 -12.57 3.35
N GLU A 300 3.68 -13.73 3.59
CA GLU A 300 3.51 -14.92 2.75
C GLU A 300 2.05 -15.38 2.69
N LYS A 301 1.34 -15.34 3.82
CA LYS A 301 -0.10 -15.66 3.87
C LYS A 301 -0.92 -14.70 3.00
N GLY A 302 -0.70 -13.39 3.11
CA GLY A 302 -1.39 -12.38 2.31
C GLY A 302 -1.12 -12.56 0.82
N LEU A 303 0.15 -12.73 0.44
CA LEU A 303 0.58 -12.94 -0.94
C LEU A 303 0.04 -14.24 -1.55
N ALA A 304 -0.01 -15.33 -0.77
CA ALA A 304 -0.56 -16.60 -1.23
C ALA A 304 -2.08 -16.50 -1.52
N ILE A 305 -2.82 -15.73 -0.73
CA ILE A 305 -4.24 -15.47 -0.96
C ILE A 305 -4.41 -14.58 -2.20
N PHE A 306 -3.62 -13.51 -2.30
CA PHE A 306 -3.66 -12.63 -3.47
C PHE A 306 -3.32 -13.34 -4.77
N ARG A 307 -2.32 -14.24 -4.77
CA ARG A 307 -1.99 -15.08 -5.93
C ARG A 307 -3.17 -15.93 -6.40
N LYS A 308 -3.92 -16.52 -5.47
CA LYS A 308 -5.12 -17.32 -5.81
C LYS A 308 -6.20 -16.44 -6.44
N VAL A 309 -6.41 -15.23 -5.92
CA VAL A 309 -7.35 -14.26 -6.49
C VAL A 309 -6.94 -13.87 -7.90
N LEU A 310 -5.67 -13.53 -8.14
CA LEU A 310 -5.15 -13.22 -9.49
C LEU A 310 -5.30 -14.40 -10.46
N GLY A 311 -4.99 -15.62 -10.02
CA GLY A 311 -5.14 -16.82 -10.84
C GLY A 311 -6.59 -17.13 -11.23
N SER A 312 -7.55 -16.82 -10.35
CA SER A 312 -8.98 -17.00 -10.66
C SER A 312 -9.48 -16.04 -11.74
N ALA A 313 -8.85 -14.87 -11.88
CA ALA A 313 -9.17 -13.89 -12.92
C ALA A 313 -8.65 -14.28 -14.32
N GLN A 314 -7.71 -15.22 -14.42
CA GLN A 314 -7.19 -15.72 -15.71
C GLN A 314 -8.17 -16.66 -16.44
N HIS A 315 -9.25 -17.08 -15.78
CA HIS A 315 -10.19 -18.10 -16.29
C HIS A 315 -11.61 -17.57 -16.54
N HIS A 316 -11.79 -16.24 -16.48
CA HIS A 316 -13.03 -15.54 -16.81
C HIS A 316 -12.87 -14.76 -18.11
#